data_AF-A0A8I2G6I2-F1
#
_entry.id   AF-A0A8I2G6I2-F1
#
_cell.length_a   1.000
_cell.length_b   1.000
_cell.length_c   1.000
_cell.angle_alpha   90.00
_cell.angle_beta   90.00
_cell.angle_gamma   90.00
#
_symmetry.space_group_name_H-M   'P 1'
#
loop_
_entity.id
_entity.type
_entity.pdbx_description
1 polymer ?
#
loop_
_entity_poly.entity_id
_entity_poly.type
_entity_poly.pdbx_seq_one_letter_code
_entity_poly.pdbx_strand_id
1 'polypeptide(L)' 'MGLNMIEKQLIRCTGFSETVTREIALKTGVKEIIMKPLIKREIAGVIWKVLDNQPIKNKSEKEE' A
#
# COMPACT_ATOMS: atom_id res chain seq x y z
N MET A 1 15.00 11.55 27.08
CA MET A 1 13.79 10.74 26.90
C MET A 1 13.31 10.92 25.47
N GLY A 2 13.04 9.80 24.80
CA GLY A 2 13.10 9.63 23.35
C GLY A 2 12.23 10.59 22.54
N LEU A 3 12.81 11.02 21.41
CA LEU A 3 12.05 11.56 20.28
C LEU A 3 10.95 10.56 19.92
N ASN A 4 9.71 11.02 20.01
CA ASN A 4 8.53 10.27 19.57
C ASN A 4 8.78 9.67 18.18
N MET A 5 8.81 8.34 18.11
CA MET A 5 8.84 7.56 16.87
C MET A 5 7.57 7.85 16.07
N ILE A 6 7.64 8.80 15.16
CA ILE A 6 6.65 8.93 14.09
C ILE A 6 7.00 7.84 13.07
N GLU A 7 6.42 6.65 13.22
CA GLU A 7 6.48 5.60 12.19
C GLU A 7 5.75 6.11 10.94
N LYS A 8 6.51 6.61 9.96
CA LYS A 8 5.93 7.14 8.72
C LYS A 8 5.41 6.00 7.86
N GLN A 9 4.09 5.92 7.73
CA GLN A 9 3.42 5.03 6.79
C GLN A 9 3.49 5.62 5.36
N LEU A 10 4.36 5.06 4.52
CA LEU A 10 4.54 5.49 3.13
C LEU A 10 3.75 4.60 2.17
N ILE A 11 2.81 5.20 1.43
CA ILE A 11 2.05 4.56 0.34
C ILE A 11 2.50 5.17 -1.00
N ARG A 12 2.93 4.34 -1.96
CA ARG A 12 3.41 4.81 -3.26
C ARG A 12 2.32 4.75 -4.32
N CYS A 13 2.00 5.88 -4.94
CA CYS A 13 1.10 5.93 -6.10
C CYS A 13 1.93 5.88 -7.40
N THR A 14 1.69 4.92 -8.29
CA THR A 14 2.47 4.75 -9.53
C THR A 14 1.59 4.43 -10.74
N GLY A 15 2.02 4.81 -11.95
CA GLY A 15 1.42 4.29 -13.18
C GLY A 15 2.00 2.92 -13.54
N PHE A 16 1.52 2.35 -14.65
CA PHE A 16 2.11 1.14 -15.24
C PHE A 16 3.60 1.37 -15.52
N SER A 17 4.43 0.42 -15.10
CA SER A 17 5.87 0.41 -15.31
C SER A 17 6.33 -1.04 -15.30
N GLU A 18 7.08 -1.46 -16.32
CA GLU A 18 7.66 -2.82 -16.39
C GLU A 18 8.76 -3.03 -15.35
N THR A 19 9.41 -1.95 -14.91
CA THR A 19 10.54 -1.99 -13.99
C THR A 19 10.14 -1.82 -12.53
N VAL A 20 8.95 -1.30 -12.25
CA VAL A 20 8.44 -1.08 -10.90
C VAL A 20 7.25 -1.99 -10.65
N THR A 21 7.54 -3.24 -10.27
CA THR A 21 6.52 -4.19 -9.82
C THR A 21 6.12 -3.93 -8.37
N ARG A 22 4.93 -4.40 -7.99
CA ARG A 22 4.44 -4.31 -6.60
C ARG A 22 5.43 -4.93 -5.62
N GLU A 23 5.95 -6.10 -5.95
CA GLU A 23 6.90 -6.84 -5.12
C GLU A 23 8.18 -6.05 -4.88
N ILE A 24 8.80 -5.52 -5.95
CA ILE A 24 10.02 -4.72 -5.87
C ILE A 24 9.78 -3.49 -5.00
N ALA A 25 8.67 -2.79 -5.22
CA ALA A 25 8.42 -1.57 -4.49
C ALA A 25 8.07 -1.83 -3.01
N LEU A 26 7.39 -2.92 -2.64
CA LEU A 26 7.20 -3.30 -1.22
C LEU A 26 8.54 -3.59 -0.51
N LYS A 27 9.53 -4.16 -1.21
CA LYS A 27 10.88 -4.36 -0.67
C LYS A 27 11.63 -3.06 -0.37
N THR A 28 11.19 -1.91 -0.91
CA THR A 28 11.80 -0.60 -0.65
C THR A 28 11.35 0.06 0.66
N GLY A 29 10.49 -0.59 1.44
CA GLY A 29 9.99 -0.08 2.72
C GLY A 29 8.69 0.73 2.63
N VAL A 30 8.06 0.80 1.44
CA VAL A 30 6.68 1.30 1.33
C VAL A 30 5.71 0.25 1.88
N LYS A 31 4.64 0.69 2.54
CA LYS A 31 3.63 -0.19 3.14
C LYS A 31 2.62 -0.71 2.13
N GLU A 32 2.33 0.08 1.09
CA GLU A 32 1.47 -0.33 -0.01
C GLU A 32 1.69 0.53 -1.26
N ILE A 33 1.21 0.04 -2.41
CA ILE A 33 1.24 0.72 -3.69
C ILE A 33 -0.17 0.84 -4.27
N ILE A 34 -0.46 1.98 -4.89
CA ILE A 34 -1.72 2.23 -5.61
C ILE A 34 -1.38 2.49 -7.09
N MET A 35 -2.03 1.74 -7.98
CA MET A 35 -1.90 1.96 -9.42
C MET A 35 -2.75 3.16 -9.84
N LYS A 36 -2.18 4.03 -10.67
CA LYS A 36 -2.94 5.08 -11.37
C LYS A 36 -3.79 4.44 -12.48
N PRO A 37 -4.95 5.03 -12.81
CA PRO A 37 -5.52 6.25 -12.22
C PRO A 37 -6.03 6.03 -10.79
N LEU A 38 -5.96 7.08 -9.96
CA LEU A 38 -6.31 6.97 -8.54
C LEU A 38 -7.82 7.05 -8.32
N ILE A 39 -8.43 5.97 -7.83
CA ILE A 39 -9.84 5.93 -7.48
C ILE A 39 -9.99 6.20 -5.97
N LYS A 40 -10.81 7.19 -5.59
CA LYS A 40 -10.98 7.63 -4.18
C LYS A 40 -11.30 6.48 -3.22
N ARG A 41 -12.17 5.56 -3.63
CA ARG A 41 -12.58 4.40 -2.82
C ARG A 41 -11.41 3.43 -2.56
N GLU A 42 -10.54 3.25 -3.55
CA GLU A 42 -9.35 2.40 -3.43
C GLU A 42 -8.31 3.04 -2.51
N ILE A 43 -8.08 4.35 -2.67
CA ILE A 43 -7.21 5.12 -1.77
C ILE A 43 -7.69 5.00 -0.33
N ALA A 44 -8.98 5.20 -0.08
CA ALA A 44 -9.55 5.05 1.26
C ALA A 44 -9.30 3.64 1.81
N GLY A 45 -9.56 2.59 1.02
CA GLY A 45 -9.31 1.21 1.44
C GLY A 45 -7.84 0.93 1.79
N VAL A 46 -6.91 1.48 1.01
CA VAL A 46 -5.47 1.34 1.27
C VAL A 46 -5.03 2.12 2.51
N ILE A 47 -5.54 3.33 2.71
CA ILE A 47 -5.26 4.12 3.93
C ILE A 47 -5.75 3.37 5.16
N TRP A 48 -7.01 2.91 5.16
CA TRP A 48 -7.57 2.11 6.25
C TRP A 48 -6.71 0.87 6.55
N LYS A 49 -6.34 0.12 5.51
CA LYS A 49 -5.46 -1.05 5.62
C LYS A 49 -4.12 -0.73 6.30
N VAL A 50 -3.49 0.38 5.91
CA VAL A 50 -2.16 0.76 6.39
C VAL A 50 -2.19 1.35 7.80
N LEU A 51 -3.28 2.02 8.19
CA LEU A 51 -3.42 2.62 9.51
C LEU A 51 -3.90 1.60 10.58
N ASP A 52 -4.79 0.68 10.21
CA ASP A 52 -5.35 -0.30 11.16
C ASP A 52 -4.43 -1.50 11.43
N ASN A 53 -3.23 -1.56 10.85
CA ASN A 53 -2.31 -2.71 10.94
C ASN A 53 -2.96 -4.07 10.65
N GLN A 54 -3.99 -4.11 9.79
CA GLN A 54 -4.69 -5.35 9.48
C GLN A 54 -3.83 -6.23 8.56
N PRO A 55 -3.80 -7.57 8.79
CA PRO A 55 -3.10 -8.50 7.90
C PRO A 55 -3.65 -8.40 6.47
N ILE A 56 -2.74 -8.38 5.50
CA ILE A 56 -3.05 -8.22 4.08
C ILE A 56 -3.87 -9.43 3.59
N LYS A 57 -5.19 -9.27 3.45
CA LYS A 57 -6.02 -10.22 2.68
C LYS A 57 -6.06 -9.77 1.23
N ASN A 58 -5.42 -10.53 0.34
CA ASN A 58 -5.63 -10.36 -1.09
C ASN A 58 -7.06 -10.83 -1.43
N LYS A 59 -7.87 -9.95 -2.01
CA LYS A 59 -9.07 -10.37 -2.76
C LYS A 59 -8.62 -11.00 -4.08
N SER A 60 -8.10 -12.23 -3.99
CA SER A 60 -7.96 -13.16 -5.11
C SER A 60 -8.37 -14.57 -4.69
N GLU A 61 -9.18 -14.69 -3.63
CA GLU A 61 -9.87 -15.91 -3.23
C GLU A 61 -11.31 -15.52 -2.87
N LYS A 62 -12.14 -15.32 -3.91
CA LYS A 62 -13.56 -15.67 -3.92
C LYS A 62 -13.99 -15.90 -5.38
N GLU A 63 -14.22 -17.18 -5.66
CA GLU A 63 -15.24 -17.76 -6.56
C GLU A 63 -15.24 -17.32 -8.03
N GLU A 64 -14.58 -18.12 -8.87
CA GLU A 64 -15.22 -19.09 -9.79
C GLU A 64 -14.31 -20.32 -9.95
#